data_AF-A0A1H9PXQ4-F1
#
_entry.id   AF-A0A1H9PXQ4-F1
#
_cell.length_a   1.000
_cell.length_b   1.000
_cell.length_c   1.000
_cell.angle_alpha   90.00
_cell.angle_beta   90.00
_cell.angle_gamma   90.00
#
_symmetry.space_group_name_H-M   'P 1'
#
loop_
_entity.id
_entity.type
_entity.pdbx_description
1 polymer ?
#
loop_
_entity_poly.entity_id
_entity_poly.type
_entity_poly.pdbx_seq_one_letter_code
_entity_poly.pdbx_strand_id
1 'polypeptide(L)'
;MVKGICVPADDSEALQIRELETLEDYREAVDGCIEAVDVPDLGVTIYVNEEGLISRLPFNPRASFLWWYHVPGAHKAMLVGNAVIVGLPDENGDSTDLSQGVVNLLTRTGEYAVAVQMGGTFEPSWPDGKLSSVLLPLMHGDPSWCLSLIRHEDYFSAAAWAVVFRERWTDAVNVRVVSAVELPRRMQILMDDLPHIG
;
A
#
# COMPACT_ATOMS: atom_id res chain seq x y z
N MET A 1 14.00 -15.25 16.42
CA MET A 1 13.65 -13.85 16.74
C MET A 1 13.60 -13.07 15.44
N VAL A 2 12.50 -12.37 15.19
CA VAL A 2 12.18 -11.59 14.00
C VAL A 2 11.71 -10.21 14.42
N LYS A 3 12.14 -9.16 13.72
CA LYS A 3 11.69 -7.79 13.96
C LYS A 3 10.49 -7.46 13.08
N GLY A 4 9.31 -7.44 13.68
CA GLY A 4 8.04 -7.14 13.00
C GLY A 4 7.51 -5.73 13.30
N ILE A 5 6.56 -5.28 12.49
CA ILE A 5 5.80 -4.05 12.71
C ILE A 5 4.39 -4.41 13.17
N CYS A 6 4.03 -4.08 14.40
CA CYS A 6 2.66 -4.11 14.89
C CYS A 6 1.89 -2.91 14.32
N VAL A 7 0.73 -3.21 13.75
CA VAL A 7 -0.20 -2.27 13.12
C VAL A 7 -1.50 -2.29 13.92
N PRO A 8 -1.69 -1.35 14.85
CA PRO A 8 -2.92 -1.26 15.61
C PRO A 8 -4.15 -1.04 14.72
N ALA A 9 -5.30 -1.61 15.11
CA ALA A 9 -6.56 -1.38 14.41
C ALA A 9 -7.04 0.08 14.54
N ASP A 10 -6.78 0.70 15.69
CA ASP A 10 -6.97 2.14 15.90
C ASP A 10 -5.90 2.91 15.10
N ASP A 11 -6.32 3.66 14.10
CA ASP A 11 -5.43 4.40 13.20
C ASP A 11 -4.79 5.64 13.85
N SER A 12 -5.28 6.07 15.02
CA SER A 12 -4.65 7.10 15.83
C SER A 12 -3.44 6.61 16.60
N GLU A 13 -3.32 5.29 16.82
CA GLU A 13 -2.16 4.69 17.48
C GLU A 13 -0.99 4.51 16.51
N ALA A 14 0.22 4.84 16.98
CA ALA A 14 1.44 4.68 16.18
C ALA A 14 1.80 3.21 15.95
N LEU A 15 2.45 2.95 14.81
CA LEU A 15 3.07 1.66 14.53
C LEU A 15 4.15 1.35 15.57
N GLN A 16 4.27 0.09 15.97
CA GLN A 16 5.27 -0.34 16.95
C GLN A 16 6.17 -1.37 16.31
N ILE A 17 7.49 -1.22 16.49
CA ILE A 17 8.42 -2.26 16.10
C ILE A 17 8.61 -3.19 17.31
N ARG A 18 8.39 -4.50 17.12
CA ARG A 18 8.57 -5.52 18.16
C ARG A 18 9.49 -6.64 17.68
N GLU A 19 10.18 -7.24 18.63
CA GLU A 19 10.89 -8.51 18.44
C GLU A 19 9.91 -9.65 18.76
N LEU A 20 9.85 -10.64 17.88
CA LEU A 20 8.93 -11.76 17.90
C LEU A 20 9.77 -13.04 17.80
N GLU A 21 9.79 -13.84 18.86
CA GLU A 21 10.60 -15.05 18.93
C GLU A 21 9.75 -16.31 18.84
N THR A 22 8.59 -16.29 19.47
CA THR A 22 7.70 -17.44 19.62
C THR A 22 6.36 -17.18 18.97
N LEU A 23 5.61 -18.24 18.68
CA LEU A 23 4.23 -18.15 18.20
C LEU A 23 3.35 -17.31 19.15
N GLU A 24 3.61 -17.38 20.46
CA GLU A 24 2.82 -16.65 21.46
C GLU A 24 3.01 -15.14 21.33
N ASP A 25 4.20 -14.67 20.96
CA ASP A 25 4.44 -13.22 20.72
C ASP A 25 3.56 -12.68 19.60
N TYR A 26 3.32 -13.48 18.55
CA TYR A 26 2.40 -13.11 17.47
C TYR A 26 0.94 -13.12 17.96
N ARG A 27 0.55 -14.13 18.74
CA ARG A 27 -0.81 -14.27 19.27
C ARG A 27 -1.17 -13.13 20.23
N GLU A 28 -0.24 -12.74 21.09
CA GLU A 28 -0.39 -11.56 21.96
C GLU A 28 -0.50 -10.27 21.14
N ALA A 29 0.25 -10.15 20.04
CA ALA A 29 0.23 -8.96 19.21
C ALA A 29 -1.06 -8.80 18.39
N VAL A 30 -1.67 -9.90 17.91
CA VAL A 30 -2.95 -9.87 17.17
C VAL A 30 -4.19 -10.10 18.05
N ASP A 31 -3.99 -10.36 19.34
CA ASP A 31 -5.03 -10.67 20.33
C ASP A 31 -5.83 -11.95 19.99
N GLY A 32 -5.15 -13.02 19.57
CA GLY A 32 -5.80 -14.29 19.24
C GLY A 32 -4.97 -15.29 18.43
N CYS A 33 -5.63 -16.28 17.83
CA CYS A 33 -5.00 -17.20 16.87
C CYS A 33 -4.61 -16.44 15.61
N ILE A 34 -3.45 -16.76 15.05
CA ILE A 34 -2.89 -16.02 13.91
C ILE A 34 -3.32 -16.65 12.59
N GLU A 35 -3.69 -15.81 11.63
CA GLU A 35 -3.83 -16.16 10.23
C GLU A 35 -2.86 -15.30 9.41
N ALA A 36 -2.20 -15.91 8.42
CA ALA A 36 -1.23 -15.25 7.56
C ALA A 36 -1.85 -14.85 6.22
N VAL A 37 -1.64 -13.61 5.78
CA VAL A 37 -1.87 -13.18 4.40
C VAL A 37 -0.60 -12.59 3.81
N ASP A 38 -0.18 -13.15 2.68
CA ASP A 38 1.06 -12.73 2.02
C ASP A 38 0.84 -11.52 1.11
N VAL A 39 1.88 -10.69 1.02
CA VAL A 39 1.99 -9.55 0.11
C VAL A 39 3.29 -9.68 -0.68
N PRO A 40 3.33 -10.53 -1.73
CA PRO A 40 4.57 -10.88 -2.42
C PRO A 40 5.30 -9.69 -3.03
N ASP A 41 4.58 -8.73 -3.62
CA ASP A 41 5.14 -7.52 -4.22
C ASP A 41 5.94 -6.65 -3.23
N LEU A 42 5.62 -6.75 -1.93
CA LEU A 42 6.31 -6.05 -0.86
C LEU A 42 7.31 -6.97 -0.12
N GLY A 43 7.27 -8.28 -0.37
CA GLY A 43 8.09 -9.26 0.33
C GLY A 43 7.73 -9.41 1.81
N VAL A 44 6.44 -9.28 2.16
CA VAL A 44 5.97 -9.39 3.55
C VAL A 44 4.82 -10.37 3.73
N THR A 45 4.65 -10.83 4.96
CA THR A 45 3.47 -11.52 5.47
C THR A 45 2.80 -10.66 6.53
N ILE A 46 1.48 -10.54 6.48
CA ILE A 46 0.66 -9.88 7.50
C ILE A 46 -0.04 -10.96 8.32
N TYR A 47 0.26 -11.04 9.60
CA TYR A 47 -0.48 -11.84 10.56
C TYR A 47 -1.62 -11.04 11.17
N VAL A 48 -2.81 -11.64 11.22
CA VAL A 48 -4.02 -11.07 11.82
C VAL A 48 -4.68 -12.09 12.72
N ASN A 49 -5.72 -11.68 13.46
CA ASN A 49 -6.52 -12.61 14.23
C ASN A 49 -7.46 -13.42 13.31
N GLU A 50 -7.27 -14.74 13.25
CA GLU A 50 -8.08 -15.70 12.47
C GLU A 50 -9.58 -15.61 12.81
N GLU A 51 -9.91 -15.41 14.08
CA GLU A 51 -11.28 -15.32 14.55
C GLU A 51 -11.81 -13.88 14.53
N GLY A 52 -11.03 -12.91 14.03
CA GLY A 52 -11.32 -11.49 14.16
C GLY A 52 -12.67 -11.08 13.57
N LEU A 53 -13.07 -11.65 12.43
CA LEU A 53 -14.37 -11.39 11.81
C LEU A 53 -15.54 -11.95 12.64
N ILE A 54 -15.38 -13.17 13.17
CA ILE A 54 -16.38 -13.84 14.02
C ILE A 54 -16.54 -13.07 15.34
N SER A 55 -15.42 -12.62 15.89
CA SER A 55 -15.32 -11.82 17.12
C SER A 55 -15.67 -10.34 16.94
N ARG A 56 -15.95 -9.91 15.71
CA ARG A 56 -16.31 -8.52 15.35
C ARG A 56 -15.27 -7.50 15.79
N LEU A 57 -13.99 -7.83 15.63
CA LEU A 57 -12.90 -6.90 15.90
C LEU A 57 -12.98 -5.67 14.98
N PRO A 58 -12.40 -4.52 15.38
CA PRO A 58 -12.43 -3.30 14.58
C PRO A 58 -11.74 -3.50 13.22
N PHE A 59 -12.23 -2.83 12.18
CA PHE A 59 -11.54 -2.79 10.89
C PHE A 59 -10.14 -2.19 11.03
N ASN A 60 -9.13 -2.82 10.46
CA ASN A 60 -7.77 -2.29 10.42
C ASN A 60 -7.51 -1.66 9.05
N PRO A 61 -7.65 -0.33 8.90
CA PRO A 61 -7.53 0.33 7.61
C PRO A 61 -6.12 0.21 7.05
N ARG A 62 -5.09 0.35 7.89
CA ARG A 62 -3.68 0.28 7.49
C ARG A 62 -3.36 -1.10 6.91
N ALA A 63 -3.68 -2.17 7.64
CA ALA A 63 -3.42 -3.53 7.15
C ALA A 63 -4.25 -3.86 5.89
N SER A 64 -5.55 -3.54 5.91
CA SER A 64 -6.45 -3.89 4.80
C SER A 64 -6.10 -3.17 3.50
N PHE A 65 -5.88 -1.85 3.53
CA PHE A 65 -5.55 -1.11 2.32
C PHE A 65 -4.15 -1.44 1.79
N LEU A 66 -3.19 -1.74 2.66
CA LEU A 66 -1.89 -2.26 2.24
C LEU A 66 -2.06 -3.55 1.44
N TRP A 67 -2.83 -4.50 1.99
CA TRP A 67 -3.11 -5.78 1.34
C TRP A 67 -3.86 -5.60 0.02
N TRP A 68 -4.95 -4.82 0.00
CA TRP A 68 -5.76 -4.60 -1.21
C TRP A 68 -5.01 -3.86 -2.32
N TYR A 69 -4.11 -2.95 -1.96
CA TYR A 69 -3.31 -2.22 -2.94
C TYR A 69 -2.35 -3.15 -3.69
N HIS A 70 -1.67 -4.02 -2.94
CA HIS A 70 -0.62 -4.91 -3.46
C HIS A 70 -1.14 -6.27 -3.97
N VAL A 71 -2.30 -6.75 -3.52
CA VAL A 71 -2.82 -8.08 -3.88
C VAL A 71 -4.12 -7.94 -4.67
N PRO A 72 -4.10 -8.06 -6.00
CA PRO A 72 -5.30 -7.99 -6.83
C PRO A 72 -6.38 -8.99 -6.39
N GLY A 73 -7.61 -8.52 -6.23
CA GLY A 73 -8.76 -9.34 -5.83
C GLY A 73 -8.89 -9.60 -4.33
N ALA A 74 -7.94 -9.14 -3.50
CA ALA A 74 -8.02 -9.24 -2.04
C ALA A 74 -9.13 -8.37 -1.42
N HIS A 75 -9.64 -7.36 -2.12
CA HIS A 75 -10.70 -6.44 -1.66
C HIS A 75 -12.03 -7.12 -1.30
N LYS A 76 -12.16 -8.43 -1.52
CA LYS A 76 -13.33 -9.23 -1.14
C LYS A 76 -13.34 -9.61 0.35
N ALA A 77 -12.23 -9.44 1.05
CA ALA A 77 -12.08 -9.71 2.48
C ALA A 77 -11.48 -8.50 3.19
N MET A 78 -11.75 -8.38 4.49
CA MET A 78 -11.26 -7.29 5.34
C MET A 78 -10.35 -7.86 6.41
N LEU A 79 -9.24 -7.17 6.69
CA LEU A 79 -8.39 -7.46 7.84
C LEU A 79 -8.90 -6.64 9.03
N VAL A 80 -9.12 -7.33 10.15
CA VAL A 80 -9.71 -6.77 11.37
C VAL A 80 -8.84 -7.10 12.58
N GLY A 81 -8.92 -6.26 13.61
CA GLY A 81 -8.07 -6.35 14.79
C GLY A 81 -6.64 -5.86 14.53
N ASN A 82 -5.79 -6.01 15.54
CA ASN A 82 -4.38 -5.69 15.41
C ASN A 82 -3.71 -6.65 14.42
N ALA A 83 -2.70 -6.15 13.71
CA ALA A 83 -1.95 -6.94 12.75
C ALA A 83 -0.45 -6.85 13.03
N VAL A 84 0.30 -7.82 12.53
CA VAL A 84 1.76 -7.84 12.58
C VAL A 84 2.30 -8.06 11.18
N ILE A 85 3.24 -7.23 10.74
CA ILE A 85 3.91 -7.37 9.45
C ILE A 85 5.34 -7.86 9.68
N VAL A 86 5.73 -8.94 9.01
CA VAL A 86 7.10 -9.49 8.97
C VAL A 86 7.52 -9.80 7.53
N GLY A 87 8.78 -10.18 7.31
CA GLY A 87 9.23 -10.65 5.99
C GLY A 87 8.57 -11.96 5.59
N LEU A 88 8.47 -12.21 4.28
CA LEU A 88 7.98 -13.50 3.77
C LEU A 88 8.73 -14.68 4.42
N PRO A 89 8.06 -15.83 4.63
CA PRO A 89 8.72 -16.99 5.17
C PRO A 89 9.87 -17.46 4.25
N ASP A 90 10.91 -18.03 4.87
CA ASP A 90 12.00 -18.66 4.14
C ASP A 90 11.57 -20.03 3.54
N GLU A 91 12.53 -20.75 2.94
CA GLU A 91 12.27 -22.07 2.35
C GLU A 91 11.80 -23.14 3.35
N ASN A 92 12.01 -22.92 4.64
CA ASN A 92 11.55 -23.81 5.72
C ASN A 92 10.17 -23.42 6.26
N GLY A 93 9.61 -22.29 5.80
CA GLY A 93 8.36 -21.74 6.30
C GLY A 93 8.54 -20.84 7.52
N ASP A 94 9.78 -20.53 7.92
CA ASP A 94 10.06 -19.69 9.08
C ASP A 94 9.96 -18.21 8.72
N SER A 95 9.27 -17.42 9.56
CA SER A 95 9.15 -15.98 9.38
C SER A 95 10.53 -15.31 9.33
N THR A 96 10.69 -14.32 8.44
CA THR A 96 11.96 -13.59 8.28
C THR A 96 11.85 -12.13 8.68
N ASP A 97 13.00 -11.47 8.86
CA ASP A 97 13.04 -10.03 9.09
C ASP A 97 12.55 -9.24 7.89
N LEU A 98 11.92 -8.09 8.18
CA LEU A 98 11.61 -7.12 7.13
C LEU A 98 12.90 -6.54 6.53
N SER A 99 12.92 -6.40 5.21
CA SER A 99 13.98 -5.63 4.56
C SER A 99 13.98 -4.18 5.06
N GLN A 100 15.17 -3.57 5.20
CA GLN A 100 15.28 -2.18 5.66
C GLN A 100 14.52 -1.19 4.77
N GLY A 101 14.40 -1.49 3.47
CA GLY A 101 13.60 -0.70 2.53
C GLY A 101 12.12 -0.69 2.89
N VAL A 102 11.56 -1.85 3.23
CA VAL A 102 10.15 -1.97 3.66
C VAL A 102 9.93 -1.32 5.02
N VAL A 103 10.84 -1.52 5.98
CA VAL A 103 10.75 -0.84 7.28
C VAL A 103 10.71 0.67 7.09
N ASN A 104 11.61 1.22 6.26
CA ASN A 104 11.64 2.65 5.98
C ASN A 104 10.35 3.13 5.28
N LEU A 105 9.84 2.36 4.32
CA LEU A 105 8.62 2.69 3.57
C LEU A 105 7.39 2.78 4.50
N LEU A 106 7.22 1.80 5.39
CA LEU A 106 6.03 1.68 6.22
C LEU A 106 6.08 2.54 7.50
N THR A 107 7.27 2.85 8.03
CA THR A 107 7.40 3.54 9.34
C THR A 107 7.80 5.00 9.26
N ARG A 108 8.41 5.44 8.15
CA ARG A 108 8.82 6.85 8.02
C ARG A 108 7.69 7.69 7.49
N THR A 109 7.52 8.85 8.11
CA THR A 109 6.81 9.96 7.48
C THR A 109 7.60 10.45 6.28
N GLY A 110 6.87 10.75 5.21
CA GLY A 110 7.40 11.25 3.95
C GLY A 110 6.26 11.77 3.10
N GLU A 111 6.54 12.53 2.06
CA GLU A 111 5.49 12.97 1.16
C GLU A 111 5.30 11.92 0.06
N TYR A 112 4.10 11.35 -0.01
CA TYR A 112 3.68 10.39 -1.03
C TYR A 112 2.55 10.96 -1.89
N ALA A 113 2.44 10.49 -3.11
CA ALA A 113 1.32 10.75 -4.00
C ALA A 113 0.94 9.51 -4.79
N VAL A 114 -0.18 9.56 -5.48
CA VAL A 114 -0.65 8.49 -6.36
C VAL A 114 -0.48 8.91 -7.81
N ALA A 115 0.27 8.13 -8.56
CA ALA A 115 0.36 8.21 -10.01
C ALA A 115 -0.66 7.26 -10.64
N VAL A 116 -1.45 7.76 -11.58
CA VAL A 116 -2.49 7.01 -12.30
C VAL A 116 -2.15 7.05 -13.77
N GLN A 117 -2.06 5.89 -14.40
CA GLN A 117 -1.94 5.77 -15.84
C GLN A 117 -3.34 5.56 -16.44
N MET A 118 -3.73 6.41 -17.39
CA MET A 118 -5.00 6.31 -18.11
C MET A 118 -4.82 5.53 -19.42
N GLY A 119 -5.78 4.68 -19.75
CA GLY A 119 -5.84 3.95 -21.02
C GLY A 119 -6.48 4.75 -22.16
N GLY A 120 -6.10 4.42 -23.40
CA GLY A 120 -6.69 4.97 -24.63
C GLY A 120 -6.04 6.26 -25.14
N THR A 121 -6.46 6.73 -26.32
CA THR A 121 -6.23 8.11 -26.77
C THR A 121 -7.04 9.02 -25.87
N PHE A 122 -6.42 9.46 -24.79
CA PHE A 122 -7.02 10.44 -23.88
C PHE A 122 -7.14 11.76 -24.65
N GLU A 123 -8.28 11.95 -25.33
CA GLU A 123 -8.73 13.30 -25.62
C GLU A 123 -9.16 13.88 -24.28
N PRO A 124 -8.53 14.96 -23.79
CA PRO A 124 -8.85 15.54 -22.50
C PRO A 124 -10.20 16.27 -22.58
N SER A 125 -11.29 15.52 -22.75
CA SER A 125 -12.59 15.97 -22.28
C SER A 125 -12.59 15.74 -20.78
N TRP A 126 -11.97 16.69 -20.08
CA TRP A 126 -11.99 16.76 -18.62
C TRP A 126 -13.43 16.51 -18.18
N PRO A 127 -13.72 15.43 -17.42
CA PRO A 127 -15.08 15.17 -17.01
C PRO A 127 -15.54 16.39 -16.22
N ASP A 128 -16.61 17.02 -16.67
CA ASP A 128 -17.29 18.08 -15.93
C ASP A 128 -17.68 17.50 -14.57
N GLY A 129 -16.88 17.81 -13.55
CA GLY A 129 -16.96 17.16 -12.26
C GLY A 129 -15.80 17.58 -11.38
N LYS A 130 -16.09 17.84 -10.11
CA LYS A 130 -15.20 18.36 -9.05
C LYS A 130 -13.84 17.65 -8.89
N LEU A 131 -13.57 16.56 -9.61
CA LEU A 131 -12.41 15.67 -9.48
C LEU A 131 -11.27 15.93 -10.48
N SER A 132 -11.50 16.72 -11.54
CA SER A 132 -10.40 17.28 -12.38
C SER A 132 -9.45 18.18 -11.59
N SER A 133 -9.87 18.61 -10.40
CA SER A 133 -9.05 19.36 -9.45
C SER A 133 -8.05 18.50 -8.67
N VAL A 134 -8.04 17.17 -8.83
CA VAL A 134 -7.23 16.26 -7.98
C VAL A 134 -6.04 15.66 -8.72
N LEU A 135 -6.06 15.56 -10.05
CA LEU A 135 -4.96 15.02 -10.85
C LEU A 135 -4.38 16.06 -11.80
N LEU A 136 -3.05 16.08 -11.92
CA LEU A 136 -2.36 16.81 -12.98
C LEU A 136 -1.62 15.86 -13.92
N PRO A 137 -1.61 16.10 -15.24
CA PRO A 137 -0.73 15.39 -16.15
C PRO A 137 0.72 15.50 -15.69
N LEU A 138 1.43 14.37 -15.67
CA LEU A 138 2.84 14.31 -15.28
C LEU A 138 3.75 14.97 -16.32
N MET A 139 3.35 14.92 -17.60
CA MET A 139 4.08 15.51 -18.72
C MET A 139 3.15 16.44 -19.51
N HIS A 140 3.67 17.61 -19.89
CA HIS A 140 2.93 18.53 -20.74
C HIS A 140 2.73 17.91 -22.13
N GLY A 141 1.49 17.56 -22.49
CA GLY A 141 1.14 16.98 -23.79
C GLY A 141 1.04 15.45 -23.82
N ASP A 142 1.42 14.74 -22.74
CA ASP A 142 1.17 13.31 -22.58
C ASP A 142 0.24 13.07 -21.37
N PRO A 143 -1.07 12.88 -21.63
CA PRO A 143 -2.07 12.66 -20.59
C PRO A 143 -2.10 11.22 -20.07
N SER A 144 -1.27 10.31 -20.61
CA SER A 144 -1.31 8.91 -20.23
C SER A 144 -0.96 8.71 -18.76
N TRP A 145 -0.17 9.60 -18.16
CA TRP A 145 0.17 9.58 -16.74
C TRP A 145 -0.26 10.86 -16.04
N CYS A 146 -0.97 10.68 -14.94
CA CYS A 146 -1.46 11.75 -14.07
C CYS A 146 -1.00 11.52 -12.63
N LEU A 147 -0.83 12.59 -11.87
CA LEU A 147 -0.40 12.56 -10.48
C LEU A 147 -1.41 13.24 -9.57
N SER A 148 -1.68 12.64 -8.40
CA SER A 148 -2.50 13.26 -7.37
C SER A 148 -1.85 14.54 -6.84
N LEU A 149 -2.67 15.59 -6.73
CA LEU A 149 -2.32 16.83 -6.06
C LEU A 149 -2.26 16.65 -4.55
N ILE A 150 -3.11 15.76 -4.01
CA ILE A 150 -3.08 15.39 -2.60
C ILE A 150 -1.75 14.68 -2.33
N ARG A 151 -1.07 15.17 -1.28
CA ARG A 151 0.12 14.56 -0.70
C ARG A 151 -0.28 13.87 0.59
N HIS A 152 0.29 12.70 0.82
CA HIS A 152 0.07 11.88 2.00
C HIS A 152 1.35 11.83 2.80
N GLU A 153 1.26 11.95 4.13
CA GLU A 153 2.42 11.96 5.03
C GLU A 153 2.99 10.57 5.29
N ASP A 154 2.27 9.53 4.88
CA ASP A 154 2.64 8.14 5.07
C ASP A 154 2.18 7.26 3.89
N TYR A 155 2.81 6.09 3.78
CA TYR A 155 2.55 5.15 2.69
C TYR A 155 1.17 4.50 2.77
N PHE A 156 0.63 4.26 3.97
CA PHE A 156 -0.68 3.62 4.15
C PHE A 156 -1.80 4.52 3.64
N SER A 157 -1.75 5.81 3.98
CA SER A 157 -2.68 6.82 3.47
C SER A 157 -2.65 6.89 1.94
N ALA A 158 -1.45 6.88 1.34
CA ALA A 158 -1.33 6.89 -0.12
C ALA A 158 -1.84 5.58 -0.77
N ALA A 159 -1.57 4.43 -0.17
CA ALA A 159 -2.06 3.13 -0.64
C ALA A 159 -3.59 3.03 -0.60
N ALA A 160 -4.22 3.56 0.45
CA ALA A 160 -5.68 3.64 0.52
C ALA A 160 -6.27 4.46 -0.63
N TRP A 161 -5.69 5.63 -0.93
CA TRP A 161 -6.12 6.43 -2.07
C TRP A 161 -5.83 5.76 -3.42
N ALA A 162 -4.73 5.02 -3.54
CA ALA A 162 -4.44 4.24 -4.74
C ALA A 162 -5.50 3.16 -5.01
N VAL A 163 -5.98 2.48 -3.96
CA VAL A 163 -7.12 1.54 -4.08
C VAL A 163 -8.38 2.29 -4.54
N VAL A 164 -8.70 3.44 -3.94
CA VAL A 164 -9.87 4.24 -4.33
C VAL A 164 -9.81 4.66 -5.80
N PHE A 165 -8.65 5.11 -6.29
CA PHE A 165 -8.50 5.48 -7.70
C PHE A 165 -8.67 4.29 -8.64
N ARG A 166 -8.10 3.12 -8.28
CA ARG A 166 -8.23 1.90 -9.07
C ARG A 166 -9.69 1.43 -9.21
N GLU A 167 -10.45 1.51 -8.12
CA GLU A 167 -11.86 1.06 -8.11
C GLU A 167 -12.81 2.08 -8.77
N ARG A 168 -12.52 3.38 -8.68
CA ARG A 168 -13.41 4.43 -9.21
C ARG A 168 -13.16 4.82 -10.65
N TRP A 169 -11.95 4.60 -11.18
CA TRP A 169 -11.64 4.93 -12.57
C TRP A 169 -11.42 3.68 -13.41
N THR A 170 -12.46 3.31 -14.15
CA THR A 170 -12.43 2.18 -15.08
C THR A 170 -11.42 2.34 -16.22
N ASP A 171 -11.04 3.59 -16.54
CA ASP A 171 -10.04 3.89 -17.56
C ASP A 171 -8.60 3.88 -17.02
N ALA A 172 -8.42 3.74 -15.69
CA ALA A 172 -7.09 3.61 -15.11
C ALA A 172 -6.53 2.22 -15.43
N VAL A 173 -5.45 2.19 -16.21
CA VAL A 173 -4.74 0.95 -16.57
C VAL A 173 -3.61 0.64 -15.59
N ASN A 174 -3.13 1.64 -14.84
CA ASN A 174 -2.13 1.47 -13.80
C ASN A 174 -2.35 2.49 -12.67
N VAL A 175 -2.09 2.10 -11.42
CA VAL A 175 -2.14 3.01 -10.27
C VAL A 175 -1.00 2.66 -9.33
N ARG A 176 -0.17 3.65 -8.98
CA ARG A 176 1.05 3.48 -8.19
C ARG A 176 1.18 4.54 -7.11
N VAL A 177 1.59 4.15 -5.91
CA VAL A 177 2.09 5.06 -4.88
C VAL A 177 3.53 5.44 -5.21
N VAL A 178 3.83 6.73 -5.17
CA VAL A 178 5.16 7.29 -5.47
C VAL A 178 5.60 8.24 -4.37
N SER A 179 6.88 8.23 -4.03
CA SER A 179 7.49 9.26 -3.18
C SER A 179 7.49 10.59 -3.94
N ALA A 180 6.85 11.60 -3.37
CA ALA A 180 6.74 12.93 -3.95
C ALA A 180 8.09 13.66 -3.99
N VAL A 181 8.97 13.36 -3.03
CA VAL A 181 10.33 13.92 -2.96
C VAL A 181 11.24 13.33 -4.06
N GLU A 182 10.99 12.08 -4.44
CA GLU A 182 11.75 11.40 -5.50
C GLU A 182 11.18 11.64 -6.90
N LEU A 183 10.00 12.27 -7.03
CA LEU A 183 9.36 12.52 -8.32
C LEU A 183 10.30 13.15 -9.35
N PRO A 184 11.11 14.18 -9.06
CA PRO A 184 12.02 14.73 -10.07
C PRO A 184 13.05 13.71 -10.59
N ARG A 185 13.52 12.78 -9.74
CA ARG A 185 14.47 11.72 -10.13
C ARG A 185 13.79 10.54 -10.81
N ARG A 186 12.63 10.12 -10.31
CA ARG A 186 11.84 9.03 -10.90
C ARG A 186 11.21 9.44 -12.23
N MET A 187 10.89 10.72 -12.44
CA MET A 187 10.49 11.23 -13.75
C MET A 187 11.58 11.00 -14.78
N GLN A 188 12.86 11.20 -14.42
CA GLN A 188 13.98 10.94 -15.33
C GLN A 188 14.08 9.45 -15.71
N ILE A 189 13.90 8.55 -14.73
CA ILE A 189 13.92 7.09 -14.97
C ILE A 189 12.68 6.61 -15.74
N LEU A 190 11.48 7.11 -15.41
CA LEU A 190 10.26 6.81 -16.18
C LEU A 190 10.38 7.33 -17.61
N MET A 191 11.02 8.47 -17.84
CA MET A 191 11.31 8.99 -19.17
C MET A 191 12.31 8.11 -19.95
N ASP A 192 13.26 7.47 -19.26
CA ASP A 192 14.26 6.58 -19.87
C ASP A 192 13.68 5.18 -20.19
N ASP A 193 12.69 4.70 -19.42
CA ASP A 193 12.00 3.41 -19.61
C ASP A 193 10.79 3.50 -20.57
N LEU A 194 10.39 4.70 -20.99
CA LEU A 194 9.36 4.88 -22.02
C LEU A 194 9.94 4.51 -23.39
N PRO A 195 9.23 3.71 -24.22
CA PRO A 195 9.71 3.43 -25.57
C PRO A 195 9.89 4.74 -26.32
N HIS A 196 11.09 4.98 -26.85
CA HIS A 196 11.34 6.09 -27.75
C HIS A 196 10.40 5.94 -28.94
N ILE A 197 9.38 6.80 -28.99
CA ILE A 197 8.51 6.91 -30.16
C ILE A 197 9.34 7.65 -31.22
N GLY A 198 10.00 6.88 -32.09
CA GLY A 198 10.65 7.35 -33.32
C GLY A 198 9.67 7.50 -34.46
#